data_AF-A0A1Y0IJZ5-F1
#
_entry.id   AF-A0A1Y0IJZ5-F1
#
_cell.length_a   1.000
_cell.length_b   1.000
_cell.length_c   1.000
_cell.angle_alpha   90.00
_cell.angle_beta   90.00
_cell.angle_gamma   90.00
#
_symmetry.space_group_name_H-M   'P 1'
#
loop_
_entity.id
_entity.type
_entity.pdbx_description
1 polymer ?
#
loop_
_entity_poly.entity_id
_entity_poly.type
_entity_poly.pdbx_seq_one_letter_code
_entity_poly.pdbx_strand_id
1 'polypeptide(L)'
;MWNDMKMKQILLITDGCSNKGSDPVQAARMARAQGIAVNVIGIVDGGDLGSAGRREAAEIAEAGGGLSRIVEAKQLAMTMHMMTKHTVQMTIQQVVNKELKQLLGTDAEGLPPEKRTEVAEMVDRMGDEALLQLVLLIDTSASMHEKLPTVREAIRDLQIGLDVRKGSHKVAILTFPGSPTEDVRVLSDFSSTLDLNKLSNDLRAQGGTPTGPAIERALQLFQAGAAQQVTPYREEDDRDGDMAAYVV
;
A
#
# COMPACT_ATOMS: atom_id res chain seq x y z
N MET A 1 1.76 2.92 -23.80
CA MET A 1 2.52 1.88 -23.09
C MET A 1 2.55 2.06 -21.57
N TRP A 2 2.39 3.29 -21.04
CA TRP A 2 2.50 3.56 -19.58
C TRP A 2 1.17 3.80 -18.84
N ASN A 3 0.03 3.84 -19.54
CA ASN A 3 -1.29 4.15 -18.95
C ASN A 3 -1.81 3.14 -17.93
N ASP A 4 -1.22 1.94 -17.85
CA ASP A 4 -1.66 0.86 -16.97
C ASP A 4 -0.72 0.63 -15.78
N MET A 5 0.20 1.56 -15.51
CA MET A 5 1.13 1.40 -14.40
C MET A 5 0.41 1.48 -13.06
N LYS A 6 0.54 0.39 -12.29
CA LYS A 6 -0.16 0.18 -11.03
C LYS A 6 0.84 0.09 -9.89
N MET A 7 0.77 1.06 -8.99
CA MET A 7 1.62 1.14 -7.81
C MET A 7 0.93 0.42 -6.65
N LYS A 8 1.64 -0.49 -5.99
CA LYS A 8 1.11 -1.23 -4.84
C LYS A 8 1.92 -0.91 -3.60
N GLN A 9 1.24 -0.50 -2.53
CA GLN A 9 1.90 -0.14 -1.28
C GLN A 9 1.15 -0.69 -0.08
N ILE A 10 1.91 -1.10 0.93
CA ILE A 10 1.44 -1.34 2.29
C ILE A 10 1.97 -0.20 3.14
N LEU A 11 1.10 0.42 3.93
CA LEU A 11 1.46 1.39 4.95
C LEU A 11 1.09 0.84 6.32
N LEU A 12 2.11 0.35 7.03
CA LEU A 12 2.01 -0.19 8.38
C LEU A 12 2.09 0.94 9.39
N ILE A 13 1.12 1.00 10.30
CA ILE A 13 1.04 1.98 11.39
C ILE A 13 1.02 1.18 12.69
N THR A 14 2.04 1.36 13.54
CA THR A 14 2.21 0.60 14.79
C THR A 14 2.86 1.45 15.86
N ASP A 15 2.68 1.10 17.13
CA ASP A 15 3.34 1.73 18.26
C ASP A 15 4.28 0.81 19.04
N GLY A 16 4.60 -0.37 18.50
CA GLY A 16 5.40 -1.37 19.18
C GLY A 16 6.11 -2.34 18.25
N CYS A 17 6.68 -3.39 18.84
CA CYS A 17 7.26 -4.51 18.10
C CYS A 17 6.22 -5.61 17.90
N SER A 18 6.39 -6.41 16.85
CA SER A 18 5.70 -7.68 16.73
C SER A 18 6.03 -8.59 17.91
N ASN A 19 5.03 -9.34 18.38
CA ASN A 19 5.18 -10.25 19.51
C ASN A 19 4.42 -11.57 19.32
N LYS A 20 3.82 -11.77 18.14
CA LYS A 20 3.03 -12.95 17.80
C LYS A 20 3.13 -13.22 16.29
N GLY A 21 3.06 -14.48 15.89
CA GLY A 21 2.94 -14.88 14.49
C GLY A 21 4.30 -15.00 13.78
N SER A 22 4.25 -14.92 12.45
CA SER A 22 5.42 -15.01 11.57
C SER A 22 6.29 -13.74 11.61
N ASP A 23 7.52 -13.88 11.10
CA ASP A 23 8.49 -12.78 11.00
C ASP A 23 8.03 -11.71 10.00
N PRO A 24 7.78 -10.45 10.46
CA PRO A 24 7.32 -9.38 9.59
C PRO A 24 8.36 -8.93 8.56
N VAL A 25 9.66 -9.08 8.82
CA VAL A 25 10.73 -8.72 7.86
C VAL A 25 10.67 -9.67 6.66
N GLN A 26 10.44 -10.95 6.90
CA GLN A 26 10.30 -11.95 5.84
C GLN A 26 9.02 -11.74 5.04
N ALA A 27 7.91 -11.42 5.69
CA ALA A 27 6.67 -11.05 5.01
C ALA A 27 6.83 -9.80 4.12
N ALA A 28 7.56 -8.78 4.60
CA ALA A 28 7.87 -7.59 3.81
C ALA A 28 8.77 -7.89 2.60
N ARG A 29 9.75 -8.79 2.76
CA ARG A 29 10.58 -9.26 1.64
C ARG A 29 9.74 -9.95 0.56
N MET A 30 8.76 -10.76 0.96
CA MET A 30 7.81 -11.39 0.04
C MET A 30 6.93 -10.36 -0.67
N ALA A 31 6.53 -9.29 0.03
CA ALA A 31 5.80 -8.17 -0.56
C ALA A 31 6.60 -7.50 -1.68
N ARG A 32 7.87 -7.17 -1.39
CA ARG A 32 8.77 -6.53 -2.35
C ARG A 32 8.98 -7.40 -3.59
N ALA A 33 9.13 -8.71 -3.42
CA ALA A 33 9.26 -9.65 -4.54
C ALA A 33 8.03 -9.66 -5.48
N GLN A 34 6.87 -9.23 -4.99
CA GLN A 34 5.61 -9.10 -5.75
C GLN A 34 5.36 -7.66 -6.26
N GLY A 35 6.36 -6.78 -6.18
CA GLY A 35 6.26 -5.37 -6.59
C GLY A 35 5.41 -4.51 -5.64
N ILE A 36 5.31 -4.90 -4.37
CA ILE A 36 4.57 -4.16 -3.34
C ILE A 36 5.58 -3.53 -2.39
N ALA A 37 5.59 -2.20 -2.30
CA ALA A 37 6.45 -1.49 -1.35
C ALA A 37 5.82 -1.51 0.05
N VAL A 38 6.63 -1.71 1.10
CA VAL A 38 6.14 -1.69 2.50
C VAL A 38 6.75 -0.50 3.24
N ASN A 39 5.88 0.42 3.64
CA ASN A 39 6.21 1.58 4.46
C ASN A 39 5.80 1.33 5.91
N VAL A 40 6.55 1.87 6.87
CA VAL A 40 6.26 1.72 8.30
C VAL A 40 6.27 3.07 9.00
N ILE A 41 5.21 3.39 9.72
CA ILE A 41 5.12 4.53 10.62
C ILE A 41 4.99 4.02 12.04
N GLY A 42 6.03 4.26 12.84
CA GLY A 42 6.01 4.05 14.29
C GLY A 42 5.44 5.27 15.00
N ILE A 43 4.43 5.10 15.87
CA ILE A 43 3.83 6.19 16.65
C ILE A 43 4.40 6.23 18.06
N VAL A 44 4.96 7.38 18.43
CA VAL A 44 5.37 7.68 19.81
C VAL A 44 4.37 8.63 20.47
N ASP A 45 4.10 8.44 21.76
CA ASP A 45 3.34 9.38 22.57
C ASP A 45 3.95 9.50 23.97
N GLY A 46 4.49 10.67 24.31
CA GLY A 46 5.10 10.97 25.61
C GLY A 46 6.33 10.13 26.02
N GLY A 47 6.78 9.20 25.18
CA GLY A 47 7.87 8.25 25.44
C GLY A 47 8.49 7.72 24.15
N ASP A 48 9.30 6.67 24.26
CA ASP A 48 10.04 6.08 23.14
C ASP A 48 9.39 4.75 22.68
N LEU A 49 9.38 4.48 21.37
CA LEU A 49 8.94 3.20 20.75
C LEU A 49 9.83 2.00 21.16
N GLY A 50 10.84 2.25 22.01
CA GLY A 50 11.91 1.33 22.35
C GLY A 50 12.92 1.18 21.21
N SER A 51 14.15 0.78 21.53
CA SER A 51 15.17 0.51 20.53
C SER A 51 14.81 -0.67 19.61
N ALA A 52 14.12 -1.69 20.16
CA ALA A 52 13.67 -2.86 19.41
C ALA A 52 12.60 -2.49 18.37
N GLY A 53 11.58 -1.68 18.73
CA GLY A 53 10.48 -1.33 17.84
C GLY A 53 10.95 -0.48 16.67
N ARG A 54 11.86 0.46 16.93
CA ARG A 54 12.46 1.27 15.87
C ARG A 54 13.29 0.43 14.90
N ARG A 55 14.01 -0.56 15.42
CA ARG A 55 14.83 -1.45 14.60
C ARG A 55 13.94 -2.32 13.72
N GLU A 56 12.94 -2.99 14.29
CA GLU A 56 12.01 -3.82 13.52
C GLU A 56 11.28 -3.01 12.46
N ALA A 57 10.79 -1.81 12.79
CA ALA A 57 10.14 -0.91 11.83
C ALA A 57 11.07 -0.52 10.67
N ALA A 58 12.35 -0.30 10.94
CA ALA A 58 13.34 0.00 9.90
C ALA A 58 13.64 -1.23 9.03
N GLU A 59 13.84 -2.40 9.63
CA GLU A 59 14.13 -3.65 8.94
C GLU A 59 12.97 -4.10 8.05
N ILE A 60 11.72 -3.96 8.51
CA ILE A 60 10.52 -4.23 7.71
C ILE A 60 10.49 -3.32 6.47
N ALA A 61 10.66 -2.00 6.66
CA ALA A 61 10.62 -1.05 5.55
C ALA A 61 11.74 -1.30 4.54
N GLU A 62 12.96 -1.57 5.01
CA GLU A 62 14.11 -1.87 4.16
C GLU A 62 13.89 -3.16 3.35
N ALA A 63 13.47 -4.24 4.01
CA ALA A 63 13.14 -5.50 3.35
C ALA A 63 12.00 -5.35 2.33
N GLY A 64 11.01 -4.51 2.67
CA GLY A 64 9.88 -4.15 1.82
C GLY A 64 10.18 -3.11 0.74
N GLY A 65 11.38 -2.52 0.71
CA GLY A 65 11.75 -1.49 -0.27
C GLY A 65 11.01 -0.16 -0.11
N GLY A 66 10.49 0.13 1.08
CA GLY A 66 9.82 1.38 1.42
C GLY A 66 10.60 2.20 2.45
N LEU A 67 9.87 3.06 3.16
CA LEU A 67 10.40 4.02 4.13
C LEU A 67 9.92 3.67 5.54
N SER A 68 10.75 4.01 6.53
CA SER A 68 10.37 3.97 7.95
C SER A 68 10.48 5.36 8.58
N ARG A 69 9.46 5.75 9.37
CA ARG A 69 9.47 6.99 10.13
C ARG A 69 8.87 6.78 11.51
N ILE A 70 9.47 7.42 12.51
CA ILE A 70 8.95 7.45 13.88
C ILE A 70 8.43 8.87 14.13
N VAL A 71 7.16 8.98 14.51
CA VAL A 71 6.48 10.27 14.60
C VAL A 71 5.57 10.33 15.81
N GLU A 72 5.30 11.55 16.28
CA GLU A 72 4.20 11.76 17.21
C GLU A 72 2.86 11.58 16.48
N ALA A 73 1.82 11.14 17.21
CA ALA A 73 0.49 10.93 16.63
C ALA A 73 -0.01 12.15 15.84
N LYS A 74 0.25 13.37 16.33
CA LYS A 74 -0.14 14.64 15.68
C LYS A 74 0.49 14.87 14.30
N GLN A 75 1.60 14.20 13.99
CA GLN A 75 2.32 14.32 12.72
C GLN A 75 1.98 13.18 11.74
N LEU A 76 1.12 12.25 12.14
CA LEU A 76 0.82 11.04 11.39
C LEU A 76 0.24 11.35 10.00
N ALA A 77 -0.77 12.22 9.90
CA ALA A 77 -1.43 12.56 8.64
C ALA A 77 -0.45 13.05 7.56
N MET A 78 0.35 14.06 7.89
CA MET A 78 1.39 14.60 7.01
C MET A 78 2.42 13.54 6.62
N THR A 79 2.80 12.68 7.56
CA THR A 79 3.79 11.63 7.34
C THR A 79 3.25 10.55 6.40
N MET A 80 2.00 10.13 6.57
CA MET A 80 1.32 9.17 5.68
C MET A 80 1.30 9.69 4.24
N HIS A 81 0.95 10.96 4.04
CA HIS A 81 0.98 11.62 2.73
C HIS A 81 2.37 11.61 2.11
N MET A 82 3.36 12.12 2.85
CA MET A 82 4.73 12.23 2.38
C MET A 82 5.30 10.87 1.99
N MET A 83 5.14 9.85 2.86
CA MET A 83 5.70 8.53 2.60
C MET A 83 5.03 7.84 1.42
N THR A 84 3.70 7.97 1.29
CA THR A 84 2.96 7.40 0.16
C THR A 84 3.47 8.00 -1.17
N LYS A 85 3.52 9.34 -1.27
CA LYS A 85 3.99 10.04 -2.46
C LYS A 85 5.44 9.71 -2.79
N HIS A 86 6.33 9.78 -1.79
CA HIS A 86 7.75 9.54 -1.98
C HIS A 86 8.02 8.10 -2.44
N THR A 87 7.28 7.13 -1.88
CA THR A 87 7.41 5.72 -2.28
C THR A 87 6.91 5.48 -3.71
N VAL A 88 5.85 6.16 -4.14
CA VAL A 88 5.42 6.13 -5.55
C VAL A 88 6.54 6.64 -6.45
N GLN A 89 7.08 7.83 -6.18
CA GLN A 89 8.14 8.44 -6.99
C GLN A 89 9.39 7.56 -7.04
N MET A 90 9.86 7.03 -5.90
CA MET A 90 11.03 6.15 -5.86
C MET A 90 10.81 4.87 -6.66
N THR A 91 9.64 4.25 -6.56
CA THR A 91 9.35 2.99 -7.27
C THR A 91 9.33 3.23 -8.78
N ILE A 92 8.76 4.36 -9.23
CA ILE A 92 8.77 4.73 -10.65
C ILE A 92 10.20 5.02 -11.12
N GLN A 93 10.97 5.78 -10.35
CA GLN A 93 12.37 6.06 -10.66
C GLN A 93 13.19 4.77 -10.80
N GLN A 94 12.96 3.77 -9.95
CA GLN A 94 13.61 2.47 -10.04
C GLN A 94 13.25 1.72 -11.33
N VAL A 95 11.98 1.74 -11.72
CA VAL A 95 11.53 1.13 -12.99
C VAL A 95 12.18 1.85 -14.17
N VAL A 96 12.11 3.18 -14.21
CA VAL A 96 12.73 3.99 -15.28
C VAL A 96 14.22 3.75 -15.37
N ASN A 97 14.94 3.74 -14.23
CA ASN A 97 16.38 3.46 -14.21
C ASN A 97 16.70 2.05 -14.72
N LYS A 98 15.87 1.06 -14.44
CA LYS A 98 16.03 -0.31 -14.95
C LYS A 98 15.87 -0.34 -16.47
N GLU A 99 14.85 0.32 -17.01
CA GLU A 99 14.61 0.41 -18.45
C GLU A 99 15.75 1.15 -19.18
N LEU A 100 16.23 2.27 -18.61
CA LEU A 100 17.39 2.99 -19.15
C LEU A 100 18.64 2.11 -19.18
N LYS A 101 18.90 1.34 -18.12
CA LYS A 101 20.06 0.42 -18.08
C LYS A 101 19.95 -0.67 -19.15
N GLN A 102 18.75 -1.19 -19.38
CA GLN A 102 18.52 -2.24 -20.38
C GLN A 102 18.65 -1.72 -21.82
N LEU A 103 18.17 -0.50 -22.10
CA LEU A 103 18.15 0.07 -23.45
C LEU A 103 19.43 0.83 -23.81
N LEU A 104 20.04 1.53 -22.86
CA LEU A 104 21.13 2.49 -23.08
C LEU A 104 22.41 2.14 -22.30
N GLY A 105 22.39 1.12 -21.44
CA GLY A 105 23.56 0.73 -20.64
C GLY A 105 23.90 1.67 -19.48
N THR A 106 23.04 2.66 -19.20
CA THR A 106 23.23 3.66 -18.13
C THR A 106 21.90 3.96 -17.42
N ASP A 107 21.92 4.55 -16.23
CA ASP A 107 20.72 5.08 -15.57
C ASP A 107 20.56 6.59 -15.78
N ALA A 108 19.53 7.17 -15.15
CA ALA A 108 19.27 8.59 -15.24
C ALA A 108 20.49 9.43 -14.86
N GLU A 109 21.30 9.04 -13.88
CA GLU A 109 22.44 9.84 -13.43
C GLU A 109 23.54 9.97 -14.50
N GLY A 110 23.69 8.95 -15.35
CA GLY A 110 24.65 8.96 -16.46
C GLY A 110 24.16 9.67 -17.73
N LEU A 111 22.97 10.25 -17.73
CA LEU A 111 22.44 11.03 -18.85
C LEU A 111 22.95 12.49 -18.85
N PRO A 112 23.01 13.15 -20.02
CA PRO A 112 23.24 14.60 -20.10
C PRO A 112 22.25 15.40 -19.25
N PRO A 113 22.64 16.58 -18.72
CA PRO A 113 21.77 17.41 -17.86
C PRO A 113 20.35 17.62 -18.39
N GLU A 114 20.19 17.88 -19.69
CA GLU A 114 18.90 18.14 -20.33
C GLU A 114 18.00 16.89 -20.26
N LYS A 115 18.58 15.71 -20.55
CA LYS A 115 17.87 14.43 -20.47
C LYS A 115 17.56 13.99 -19.05
N ARG A 116 18.39 14.38 -18.07
CA ARG A 116 18.11 14.17 -16.65
C ARG A 116 16.85 14.92 -16.21
N THR A 117 16.73 16.18 -16.64
CA THR A 117 15.53 16.98 -16.37
C THR A 117 14.29 16.35 -17.02
N GLU A 118 14.37 15.94 -18.29
CA GLU A 118 13.26 15.28 -18.98
C GLU A 118 12.80 13.99 -18.24
N VAL A 119 13.75 13.18 -17.77
CA VAL A 119 13.46 11.95 -17.00
C VAL A 119 12.81 12.29 -15.66
N ALA A 120 13.33 13.28 -14.93
CA ALA A 120 12.76 13.69 -13.65
C ALA A 120 11.31 14.18 -13.80
N GLU A 121 11.04 15.04 -14.79
CA GLU A 121 9.69 15.52 -15.09
C GLU A 121 8.75 14.38 -15.50
N MET A 122 9.26 13.39 -16.24
CA MET A 122 8.50 12.20 -16.60
C MET A 122 8.12 11.39 -15.36
N VAL A 123 9.07 11.13 -14.45
CA VAL A 123 8.82 10.40 -13.20
C VAL A 123 7.79 11.12 -12.34
N ASP A 124 7.86 12.45 -12.24
CA ASP A 124 6.90 13.25 -11.49
C ASP A 124 5.48 13.16 -12.07
N ARG A 125 5.32 13.31 -13.40
CA ARG A 125 4.01 13.13 -14.04
C ARG A 125 3.47 11.72 -13.84
N MET A 126 4.30 10.70 -14.03
CA MET A 126 3.90 9.31 -13.82
C MET A 126 3.47 9.05 -12.38
N GLY A 127 4.12 9.67 -11.39
CA GLY A 127 3.72 9.54 -9.98
C GLY A 127 2.35 10.15 -9.67
N ASP A 128 2.02 11.27 -10.31
CA ASP A 128 0.72 11.93 -10.16
C ASP A 128 -0.41 11.14 -10.86
N GLU A 129 -0.13 10.51 -12.00
CA GLU A 129 -1.12 9.85 -12.86
C GLU A 129 -1.31 8.34 -12.60
N ALA A 130 -0.33 7.66 -11.98
CA ALA A 130 -0.39 6.21 -11.78
C ALA A 130 -1.55 5.78 -10.87
N LEU A 131 -2.14 4.62 -11.16
CA LEU A 131 -3.11 3.97 -10.29
C LEU A 131 -2.40 3.53 -9.00
N LEU A 132 -2.88 4.00 -7.84
CA LEU A 132 -2.35 3.61 -6.53
C LEU A 132 -3.28 2.61 -5.85
N GLN A 133 -2.78 1.42 -5.51
CA GLN A 133 -3.41 0.53 -4.54
C GLN A 133 -2.66 0.60 -3.23
N LEU A 134 -3.36 1.04 -2.18
CA LEU A 134 -2.79 1.22 -0.85
C LEU A 134 -3.52 0.34 0.15
N VAL A 135 -2.78 -0.47 0.91
CA VAL A 135 -3.31 -1.17 2.08
C VAL A 135 -2.81 -0.47 3.33
N LEU A 136 -3.73 0.02 4.15
CA LEU A 136 -3.42 0.53 5.49
C LEU A 136 -3.51 -0.64 6.47
N LEU A 137 -2.37 -0.99 7.09
CA LEU A 137 -2.29 -1.94 8.18
C LEU A 137 -2.22 -1.18 9.49
N ILE A 138 -3.28 -1.25 10.28
CA ILE A 138 -3.40 -0.46 11.51
C ILE A 138 -3.25 -1.39 12.71
N ASP A 139 -2.25 -1.11 13.53
CA ASP A 139 -2.12 -1.71 14.84
C ASP A 139 -3.28 -1.25 15.73
N THR A 140 -4.01 -2.21 16.26
CA THR A 140 -5.07 -2.02 17.24
C THR A 140 -4.78 -2.83 18.49
N SER A 141 -3.52 -3.03 18.85
CA SER A 141 -3.10 -3.58 20.14
C SER A 141 -3.53 -2.66 21.29
N ALA A 142 -3.46 -3.17 22.52
CA ALA A 142 -3.94 -2.43 23.69
C ALA A 142 -3.28 -1.04 23.88
N SER A 143 -2.00 -0.90 23.53
CA SER A 143 -1.23 0.36 23.64
C SER A 143 -1.71 1.46 22.68
N MET A 144 -2.43 1.08 21.62
CA MET A 144 -2.95 2.02 20.63
C MET A 144 -4.19 2.79 21.09
N HIS A 145 -4.81 2.44 22.23
CA HIS A 145 -6.10 3.00 22.67
C HIS A 145 -6.20 4.53 22.56
N GLU A 146 -5.23 5.25 23.12
CA GLU A 146 -5.17 6.72 23.10
C GLU A 146 -4.79 7.31 21.73
N LYS A 147 -4.13 6.51 20.87
CA LYS A 147 -3.61 6.94 19.56
C LYS A 147 -4.64 6.76 18.43
N LEU A 148 -5.56 5.81 18.58
CA LEU A 148 -6.57 5.49 17.56
C LEU A 148 -7.46 6.67 17.13
N PRO A 149 -7.88 7.60 18.01
CA PRO A 149 -8.57 8.82 17.57
C PRO A 149 -7.77 9.62 16.54
N THR A 150 -6.47 9.84 16.79
CA THR A 150 -5.61 10.57 15.86
C THR A 150 -5.32 9.78 14.59
N VAL A 151 -5.20 8.45 14.68
CA VAL A 151 -5.08 7.56 13.51
C VAL A 151 -6.31 7.69 12.60
N ARG A 152 -7.52 7.75 13.16
CA ARG A 152 -8.75 7.94 12.38
C ARG A 152 -8.76 9.26 11.60
N GLU A 153 -8.41 10.35 12.26
CA GLU A 153 -8.32 11.66 11.59
C GLU A 153 -7.23 11.66 10.52
N ALA A 154 -6.07 11.03 10.79
CA ALA A 154 -5.01 10.91 9.80
C ALA A 154 -5.42 10.09 8.56
N ILE A 155 -6.26 9.05 8.71
CA ILE A 155 -6.81 8.29 7.58
C ILE A 155 -7.78 9.13 6.77
N ARG A 156 -8.64 9.93 7.43
CA ARG A 156 -9.54 10.88 6.77
C ARG A 156 -8.74 11.89 5.95
N ASP A 157 -7.70 12.48 6.55
CA ASP A 157 -6.83 13.44 5.86
C ASP A 157 -6.06 12.79 4.71
N LEU A 158 -5.62 11.54 4.87
CA LEU A 158 -4.99 10.77 3.80
C LEU A 158 -5.95 10.63 2.61
N GLN A 159 -7.21 10.25 2.84
CA GLN A 159 -8.20 10.12 1.78
C GLN A 159 -8.35 11.44 1.01
N ILE A 160 -8.46 12.57 1.70
CA ILE A 160 -8.60 13.89 1.06
C ILE A 160 -7.42 14.18 0.13
N GLY A 161 -6.18 13.94 0.59
CA GLY A 161 -5.02 14.19 -0.28
C GLY A 161 -4.85 13.18 -1.40
N LEU A 162 -5.37 11.95 -1.25
CA LEU A 162 -5.45 10.99 -2.36
C LEU A 162 -6.48 11.42 -3.41
N ASP A 163 -7.62 11.97 -2.99
CA ASP A 163 -8.67 12.49 -3.88
C ASP A 163 -8.23 13.69 -4.74
N VAL A 164 -7.16 14.39 -4.34
CA VAL A 164 -6.55 15.50 -5.11
C VAL A 164 -5.64 14.99 -6.23
N ARG A 165 -5.17 13.75 -6.18
CA ARG A 165 -4.30 13.19 -7.24
C ARG A 165 -5.06 13.04 -8.55
N LYS A 166 -4.35 13.19 -9.68
CA LYS A 166 -4.92 12.90 -11.01
C LYS A 166 -5.17 11.43 -11.22
N GLY A 167 -4.23 10.60 -10.79
CA GLY A 167 -4.30 9.15 -10.85
C GLY A 167 -5.28 8.60 -9.84
N SER A 168 -6.07 7.61 -10.26
CA SER A 168 -7.01 6.93 -9.36
C SER A 168 -6.30 6.21 -8.21
N HIS A 169 -7.03 6.02 -7.11
CA HIS A 169 -6.59 5.25 -5.96
C HIS A 169 -7.63 4.22 -5.53
N LYS A 170 -7.15 3.15 -4.93
CA LYS A 170 -7.95 2.18 -4.19
C LYS A 170 -7.30 1.92 -2.84
N VAL A 171 -8.03 2.13 -1.77
CA VAL A 171 -7.55 1.94 -0.40
C VAL A 171 -8.29 0.76 0.23
N ALA A 172 -7.54 -0.13 0.87
CA ALA A 172 -8.08 -1.16 1.75
C ALA A 172 -7.54 -0.93 3.17
N ILE A 173 -8.31 -1.32 4.18
CA ILE A 173 -7.96 -1.11 5.59
C ILE A 173 -8.10 -2.42 6.34
N LEU A 174 -7.02 -2.80 7.00
CA LEU A 174 -6.95 -3.98 7.86
C LEU A 174 -6.45 -3.55 9.23
N THR A 175 -6.93 -4.24 10.25
CA THR A 175 -6.46 -4.08 11.62
C THR A 175 -5.83 -5.36 12.12
N PHE A 176 -4.83 -5.21 12.97
CA PHE A 176 -4.23 -6.31 13.70
C PHE A 176 -4.02 -5.90 15.17
N PRO A 177 -4.44 -6.73 16.14
CA PRO A 177 -5.03 -8.04 15.93
C PRO A 177 -6.48 -7.95 15.42
N GLY A 178 -6.97 -9.03 14.83
CA GLY A 178 -8.34 -9.16 14.37
C GLY A 178 -9.31 -9.54 15.50
N SER A 179 -10.06 -10.62 15.30
CA SER A 179 -10.93 -11.20 16.32
C SER A 179 -10.15 -12.19 17.22
N PRO A 180 -10.71 -12.71 18.33
CA PRO A 180 -10.01 -13.71 19.15
C PRO A 180 -9.54 -14.96 18.38
N THR A 181 -10.18 -15.25 17.24
CA THR A 181 -9.86 -16.38 16.36
C THR A 181 -9.08 -15.99 15.11
N GLU A 182 -8.83 -14.70 14.86
CA GLU A 182 -8.19 -14.20 13.64
C GLU A 182 -7.10 -13.17 13.97
N ASP A 183 -5.90 -13.39 13.46
CA ASP A 183 -4.79 -12.44 13.68
C ASP A 183 -5.01 -11.09 12.99
N VAL A 184 -5.86 -11.04 11.94
CA VAL A 184 -6.07 -9.84 11.12
C VAL A 184 -7.54 -9.71 10.74
N ARG A 185 -8.11 -8.51 10.86
CA ARG A 185 -9.48 -8.21 10.42
C ARG A 185 -9.45 -7.25 9.23
N VAL A 186 -10.23 -7.55 8.19
CA VAL A 186 -10.44 -6.63 7.06
C VAL A 186 -11.60 -5.70 7.40
N LEU A 187 -11.34 -4.40 7.57
CA LEU A 187 -12.39 -3.40 7.82
C LEU A 187 -13.03 -2.89 6.52
N SER A 188 -12.19 -2.71 5.51
CA SER A 188 -12.58 -2.30 4.16
C SER A 188 -11.72 -3.02 3.13
N ASP A 189 -12.36 -3.56 2.10
CA ASP A 189 -11.69 -4.00 0.87
C ASP A 189 -11.28 -2.76 0.03
N PHE A 190 -10.57 -2.99 -1.08
CA PHE A 190 -10.12 -1.96 -2.00
C PHE A 190 -11.30 -1.14 -2.56
N SER A 191 -11.39 0.11 -2.13
CA SER A 191 -12.39 1.07 -2.57
C SER A 191 -11.74 2.42 -2.89
N SER A 192 -12.31 3.18 -3.81
CA SER A 192 -11.90 4.58 -4.06
C SER A 192 -12.41 5.53 -2.98
N THR A 193 -13.40 5.11 -2.18
CA THR A 193 -13.97 5.87 -1.07
C THR A 193 -13.94 5.04 0.22
N LEU A 194 -13.66 5.69 1.35
CA LEU A 194 -13.65 5.06 2.66
C LEU A 194 -14.91 5.42 3.44
N ASP A 195 -15.53 4.41 4.07
CA ASP A 195 -16.60 4.63 5.04
C ASP A 195 -15.99 5.00 6.40
N LEU A 196 -15.83 6.30 6.61
CA LEU A 196 -15.24 6.87 7.82
C LEU A 196 -16.10 6.65 9.08
N ASN A 197 -17.42 6.49 8.92
CA ASN A 197 -18.32 6.20 10.03
C ASN A 197 -18.10 4.77 10.53
N LYS A 198 -17.96 3.81 9.61
CA LYS A 198 -17.65 2.42 9.94
C LYS A 198 -16.28 2.30 10.63
N LEU A 199 -15.26 3.01 10.14
CA LEU A 199 -13.93 3.05 10.76
C LEU A 199 -13.96 3.53 12.22
N SER A 200 -14.85 4.47 12.54
CA SER A 200 -14.98 5.03 13.89
C SER A 200 -15.50 4.00 14.90
N ASN A 201 -16.35 3.07 14.47
CA ASN A 201 -16.94 2.02 15.31
C ASN A 201 -16.05 0.78 15.46
N ASP A 202 -15.26 0.48 14.42
CA ASP A 202 -14.53 -0.78 14.28
C ASP A 202 -13.07 -0.74 14.77
N LEU A 203 -12.44 0.44 14.88
CA LEU A 203 -11.09 0.59 15.41
C LEU A 203 -11.10 0.55 16.94
N ARG A 204 -10.87 -0.64 17.51
CA ARG A 204 -10.86 -0.87 18.96
C ARG A 204 -9.56 -1.55 19.38
N ALA A 205 -8.91 -0.98 20.39
CA ALA A 205 -7.66 -1.49 20.94
C ALA A 205 -7.88 -2.78 21.74
N GLN A 206 -7.19 -3.87 21.40
CA GLN A 206 -7.20 -5.16 22.09
C GLN A 206 -5.99 -6.02 21.71
N GLY A 207 -5.59 -6.95 22.58
CA GLY A 207 -4.65 -8.03 22.23
C GLY A 207 -3.20 -7.59 21.93
N GLY A 208 -2.46 -8.49 21.28
CA GLY A 208 -1.04 -8.33 20.90
C GLY A 208 -0.85 -7.89 19.45
N THR A 209 0.36 -8.08 18.90
CA THR A 209 0.81 -7.41 17.67
C THR A 209 1.30 -8.43 16.63
N PRO A 210 0.40 -9.09 15.86
CA PRO A 210 0.77 -10.06 14.83
C PRO A 210 1.12 -9.38 13.49
N THR A 211 2.24 -8.65 13.47
CA THR A 211 2.66 -7.84 12.31
C THR A 211 2.95 -8.66 11.05
N GLY A 212 3.62 -9.81 11.19
CA GLY A 212 3.91 -10.71 10.05
C GLY A 212 2.63 -11.20 9.36
N PRO A 213 1.68 -11.80 10.12
CA PRO A 213 0.37 -12.19 9.59
C PRO A 213 -0.40 -11.02 8.96
N ALA A 214 -0.28 -9.80 9.49
CA ALA A 214 -0.91 -8.61 8.91
C ALA A 214 -0.38 -8.30 7.51
N ILE A 215 0.95 -8.35 7.32
CA ILE A 215 1.57 -8.15 6.01
C ILE A 215 1.18 -9.27 5.06
N GLU A 216 1.22 -10.53 5.50
CA GLU A 216 0.80 -11.68 4.69
C GLU A 216 -0.66 -11.57 4.23
N ARG A 217 -1.55 -11.11 5.12
CA ARG A 217 -2.96 -10.90 4.78
C ARG A 217 -3.14 -9.78 3.75
N ALA A 218 -2.35 -8.70 3.83
CA ALA A 218 -2.34 -7.67 2.81
C ALA A 218 -1.93 -8.23 1.43
N LEU A 219 -0.93 -9.11 1.38
CA LEU A 219 -0.50 -9.78 0.13
C LEU A 219 -1.63 -10.56 -0.52
N GLN A 220 -2.37 -11.33 0.27
CA GLN A 220 -3.54 -12.08 -0.21
C GLN A 220 -4.60 -11.15 -0.81
N LEU A 221 -4.80 -9.97 -0.22
CA LEU A 221 -5.76 -8.97 -0.69
C LEU A 221 -5.36 -8.38 -2.06
N PHE A 222 -4.07 -8.11 -2.26
CA PHE A 222 -3.54 -7.71 -3.57
C PHE A 222 -3.71 -8.80 -4.64
N GLN A 223 -3.58 -10.07 -4.27
CA GLN A 223 -3.72 -11.22 -5.18
C GLN A 223 -5.19 -11.46 -5.56
N ALA A 224 -6.11 -11.39 -4.61
CA ALA A 224 -7.55 -11.54 -4.86
C ALA A 224 -8.07 -10.46 -5.83
N GLY A 225 -7.63 -9.21 -5.64
CA GLY A 225 -7.96 -8.11 -6.55
C GLY A 225 -7.34 -8.24 -7.95
N ALA A 226 -6.29 -9.04 -8.13
CA ALA A 226 -5.72 -9.34 -9.45
C ALA A 226 -6.52 -10.45 -10.17
N ALA A 227 -7.01 -11.46 -9.43
CA ALA A 227 -7.79 -12.56 -10.00
C ALA A 227 -9.16 -12.12 -10.54
N GLN A 228 -9.79 -11.10 -9.94
CA GLN A 228 -11.07 -10.54 -10.41
C GLN A 228 -10.96 -9.73 -11.72
N GLN A 229 -9.75 -9.40 -12.19
CA GLN A 229 -9.54 -8.66 -13.44
C GLN A 229 -9.37 -9.56 -14.68
N VAL A 230 -9.36 -10.89 -14.50
CA VAL A 230 -9.32 -11.85 -15.61
C VAL A 230 -10.75 -12.20 -16.00
N THR A 231 -11.39 -11.37 -16.82
CA THR A 231 -12.60 -11.77 -17.54
C THR A 231 -12.22 -12.86 -18.55
N PRO A 232 -12.82 -14.06 -18.53
CA PRO A 232 -12.58 -15.03 -19.58
C PRO A 232 -13.08 -14.44 -20.90
N TYR A 233 -12.18 -14.40 -21.89
CA TYR A 233 -12.53 -14.14 -23.28
C TYR A 233 -13.65 -15.12 -23.66
N ARG A 234 -14.87 -14.62 -23.86
CA ARG A 234 -15.92 -15.39 -24.53
C ARG A 234 -15.55 -15.34 -26.00
N GLU A 235 -15.10 -16.47 -26.55
CA GLU A 235 -15.14 -16.70 -27.98
C GLU A 235 -16.62 -16.54 -28.40
N GLU A 236 -16.93 -15.42 -29.05
CA GLU A 236 -18.15 -15.34 -29.85
C GLU A 236 -17.94 -16.29 -31.02
N ASP A 237 -18.70 -17.38 -30.98
CA ASP A 237 -18.78 -18.45 -31.97
C ASP A 237 -19.32 -17.84 -33.28
N ASP A 238 -18.41 -17.36 -34.13
CA ASP A 238 -18.68 -17.03 -35.53
C ASP A 238 -19.02 -18.33 -36.26
N ARG A 239 -20.29 -18.73 -36.17
CA ARG A 239 -20.90 -19.68 -37.09
C ARG A 239 -21.96 -18.97 -37.93
N ASP A 240 -21.47 -18.66 -39.12
CA ASP A 240 -22.15 -18.18 -40.31
C ASP A 240 -23.37 -19.06 -40.68
N GLY A 241 -24.43 -18.37 -41.12
CA GLY A 241 -25.53 -18.79 -41.99
C GLY A 241 -26.19 -20.17 -41.83
N ASP A 242 -27.45 -20.18 -41.42
CA ASP A 242 -28.49 -20.69 -42.33
C ASP A 242 -29.87 -20.05 -42.08
N MET A 243 -30.46 -19.57 -43.18
CA MET A 243 -31.81 -19.02 -43.27
C MET A 243 -32.72 -20.12 -43.78
N ALA A 244 -33.65 -20.62 -42.96
CA ALA A 244 -34.78 -21.41 -43.47
C ALA A 244 -36.02 -21.27 -42.58
N ALA A 245 -37.11 -20.91 -43.24
CA ALA A 245 -38.46 -20.74 -42.74
C ALA A 245 -39.08 -22.03 -42.18
N TYR A 246 -40.00 -21.93 -41.20
CA TYR A 246 -41.44 -22.17 -41.42
C TYR A 246 -42.31 -21.89 -40.17
N VAL A 247 -43.56 -21.58 -40.49
CA VAL A 247 -44.75 -21.27 -39.68
C VAL A 247 -45.26 -22.49 -38.87
N VAL A 248 -45.71 -22.29 -37.61
CA VAL A 248 -47.11 -22.36 -37.09
C VAL A 248 -47.16 -21.67 -35.74
#